data_AF-K1U788-F1
#
_entry.id   AF-K1U788-F1
#
_cell.length_a   1.000
_cell.length_b   1.000
_cell.length_c   1.000
_cell.angle_alpha   90.00
_cell.angle_beta   90.00
_cell.angle_gamma   90.00
#
_symmetry.space_group_name_H-M   'P 1'
#
loop_
_entity.id
_entity.type
_entity.pdbx_description
1 polymer ?
#
loop_
_entity_poly.entity_id
_entity_poly.type
_entity_poly.pdbx_seq_one_letter_code
_entity_poly.pdbx_strand_id
1 'polypeptide(L)'
;MKKIVMTFLTALAAGCADHTMPVAQLPEIDTNNPLLAEWNTPHETPPFDRIRVSDYEPAFDAAIAVSRAEIDAIVNNPAKPTFNNTIVALDRQGRLLSRVEGIFFNLLEADATPEMQQVAENVQPKLTALSNDISLNPQLFERVKAVYEHPGWFLSKED
;
A
#
# COMPACT_ATOMS: atom_id res chain seq x y z
N MET A 1 -3.15 -30.20 57.47
CA MET A 1 -4.35 -29.62 56.83
C MET A 1 -4.15 -28.10 56.86
N LYS A 2 -3.94 -27.33 55.80
CA LYS A 2 -4.44 -27.33 54.41
C LYS A 2 -3.28 -26.95 53.47
N LYS A 3 -3.19 -27.58 52.29
CA LYS A 3 -2.23 -27.23 51.24
C LYS A 3 -2.80 -26.06 50.43
N ILE A 4 -2.12 -24.93 50.38
CA ILE A 4 -2.46 -23.82 49.47
C ILE A 4 -1.66 -24.04 48.19
N VAL A 5 -2.35 -24.49 47.15
CA VAL A 5 -1.81 -24.60 45.79
C VAL A 5 -2.07 -23.26 45.11
N MET A 6 -1.02 -22.45 44.94
CA MET A 6 -1.08 -21.20 44.21
C MET A 6 -0.73 -21.48 42.75
N THR A 7 -1.76 -21.72 41.95
CA THR A 7 -1.65 -21.97 40.51
C THR A 7 -1.18 -20.69 39.82
N PHE A 8 0.08 -20.67 39.36
CA PHE A 8 0.57 -19.67 38.42
C PHE A 8 -0.11 -19.90 37.07
N LEU A 9 -1.07 -19.04 36.72
CA LEU A 9 -1.59 -18.95 35.38
C LEU A 9 -0.57 -18.16 34.53
N THR A 10 0.40 -18.87 33.97
CA THR A 10 1.26 -18.32 32.91
C THR A 10 0.40 -18.12 31.67
N ALA A 11 -0.02 -16.88 31.43
CA ALA A 11 -0.55 -16.47 30.14
C ALA A 11 0.59 -16.53 29.12
N LEU A 12 0.53 -17.53 28.25
CA LEU A 12 1.34 -17.57 27.03
C LEU A 12 0.90 -16.38 26.17
N ALA A 13 1.67 -15.30 26.16
CA ALA A 13 1.60 -14.30 25.11
C ALA A 13 2.18 -14.94 23.84
N ALA A 14 1.34 -15.72 23.14
CA ALA A 14 1.60 -16.06 21.75
C ALA A 14 1.69 -14.73 20.99
N GLY A 15 2.85 -14.46 20.36
CA GLY A 15 3.09 -13.25 19.60
C GLY A 15 1.91 -12.99 18.66
N CYS A 16 1.37 -11.78 18.74
CA CYS A 16 0.22 -11.33 17.96
C CYS A 16 0.58 -11.32 16.48
N ALA A 17 0.43 -12.46 15.79
CA ALA A 17 0.16 -12.41 14.37
C ALA A 17 -1.24 -11.77 14.25
N ASP A 18 -1.29 -10.50 13.85
CA ASP A 18 -2.55 -9.82 13.64
C ASP A 18 -3.23 -10.40 12.40
N HIS A 19 -4.05 -11.43 12.63
CA HIS A 19 -4.82 -12.12 11.60
C HIS A 19 -5.91 -11.23 10.98
N THR A 20 -6.01 -9.96 11.37
CA THR A 20 -6.98 -9.01 10.83
C THR A 20 -6.40 -8.12 9.73
N MET A 21 -5.13 -8.26 9.35
CA MET A 21 -4.57 -7.52 8.22
C MET A 21 -5.37 -7.79 6.94
N PRO A 22 -5.79 -6.74 6.21
CA PRO A 22 -6.50 -6.93 4.95
C PRO A 22 -5.58 -7.58 3.92
N VAL A 23 -6.13 -8.53 3.16
CA VAL A 23 -5.44 -9.18 2.04
C VAL A 23 -6.19 -8.79 0.78
N ALA A 24 -5.52 -8.05 -0.09
CA ALA A 24 -6.10 -7.57 -1.34
C ALA A 24 -6.14 -8.68 -2.38
N GLN A 25 -7.28 -8.81 -3.07
CA GLN A 25 -7.35 -9.59 -4.29
C GLN A 25 -6.81 -8.74 -5.44
N LEU A 26 -5.51 -8.87 -5.70
CA LEU A 26 -4.84 -8.05 -6.71
C LEU A 26 -5.27 -8.47 -8.12
N PRO A 27 -5.37 -7.52 -9.07
CA PRO A 27 -5.52 -7.83 -10.48
C PRO A 27 -4.25 -8.52 -11.00
N GLU A 28 -4.40 -9.28 -12.08
CA GLU A 28 -3.26 -9.80 -12.83
C GLU A 28 -2.48 -8.63 -13.47
N ILE A 29 -1.16 -8.69 -13.38
CA ILE A 29 -0.25 -7.68 -13.95
C ILE A 29 0.71 -8.33 -14.94
N ASP A 30 1.07 -7.60 -16.00
CA ASP A 30 2.03 -8.09 -17.00
C ASP A 30 3.47 -7.92 -16.51
N THR A 31 4.07 -9.01 -16.03
CA THR A 31 5.45 -9.03 -15.53
C THR A 31 6.51 -8.99 -16.64
N ASN A 32 6.11 -9.01 -17.92
CA ASN A 32 7.04 -8.68 -19.02
C ASN A 32 7.35 -7.18 -19.06
N ASN A 33 6.47 -6.34 -18.49
CA ASN A 33 6.76 -4.94 -18.29
C ASN A 33 7.81 -4.79 -17.17
N PRO A 34 8.99 -4.21 -17.45
CA PRO A 34 10.07 -4.12 -16.47
C PRO A 34 9.71 -3.28 -15.23
N LEU A 35 8.74 -2.36 -15.34
CA LEU A 35 8.25 -1.56 -14.21
C LEU A 35 7.32 -2.34 -13.26
N LEU A 36 6.77 -3.48 -13.72
CA LEU A 36 5.84 -4.33 -12.97
C LEU A 36 6.50 -5.60 -12.43
N ALA A 37 7.66 -5.99 -12.99
CA ALA A 37 8.43 -7.13 -12.53
C ALA A 37 9.10 -6.92 -11.16
N GLU A 38 9.54 -8.02 -10.56
CA GLU A 38 10.53 -8.01 -9.48
C GLU A 38 11.93 -7.75 -10.04
N TRP A 39 12.77 -7.06 -9.27
CA TRP A 39 14.14 -6.74 -9.69
C TRP A 39 15.14 -7.48 -8.83
N ASN A 40 16.09 -8.16 -9.48
CA ASN A 40 17.22 -8.84 -8.82
C ASN A 40 18.51 -7.99 -8.87
N THR A 41 18.37 -6.68 -9.04
CA THR A 41 19.47 -5.70 -9.01
C THR A 41 19.90 -5.44 -7.55
N PRO A 42 21.14 -4.99 -7.31
CA PRO A 42 21.57 -4.61 -5.97
C PRO A 42 20.63 -3.56 -5.37
N HIS A 43 20.17 -3.78 -4.13
CA HIS A 43 19.22 -2.89 -3.45
C HIS A 43 17.88 -2.68 -4.17
N GLU A 44 17.49 -3.58 -5.08
CA GLU A 44 16.28 -3.43 -5.89
C GLU A 44 16.27 -2.10 -6.67
N THR A 45 17.42 -1.69 -7.21
CA THR A 45 17.51 -0.50 -8.04
C THR A 45 16.79 -0.70 -9.38
N PRO A 46 16.09 0.31 -9.94
CA PRO A 46 15.41 0.18 -11.22
C PRO A 46 16.37 -0.23 -12.36
N PRO A 47 16.01 -1.24 -13.19
CA PRO A 47 16.80 -1.63 -14.36
C PRO A 47 16.57 -0.64 -15.51
N PHE A 48 17.11 0.58 -15.38
CA PHE A 48 16.92 1.67 -16.35
C PHE A 48 17.30 1.31 -17.79
N ASP A 49 18.24 0.37 -17.97
CA ASP A 49 18.64 -0.16 -19.27
C ASP A 49 17.52 -0.91 -20.02
N ARG A 50 16.47 -1.33 -19.30
CA ARG A 50 15.36 -2.13 -19.83
C ARG A 50 14.06 -1.34 -19.94
N ILE A 51 13.90 -0.27 -19.16
CA ILE A 51 12.69 0.54 -19.10
C ILE A 51 12.63 1.44 -20.34
N ARG A 52 11.48 1.43 -21.02
CA ARG A 52 11.18 2.27 -22.18
C ARG A 52 10.01 3.20 -21.87
N VAL A 53 9.91 4.31 -22.59
CA VAL A 53 8.79 5.25 -22.42
C VAL A 53 7.42 4.57 -22.63
N SER A 54 7.36 3.60 -23.55
CA SER A 54 6.16 2.80 -23.83
C SER A 54 5.69 1.93 -22.65
N ASP A 55 6.55 1.69 -21.65
CA ASP A 55 6.23 0.83 -20.51
C ASP A 55 5.44 1.58 -19.44
N TYR A 56 5.51 2.92 -19.41
CA TYR A 56 4.94 3.73 -18.33
C TYR A 56 3.42 3.72 -18.29
N GLU A 57 2.73 4.05 -19.38
CA GLU A 57 1.25 4.10 -19.34
C GLU A 57 0.61 2.77 -18.92
N PRO A 58 1.00 1.60 -19.49
CA PRO A 58 0.50 0.32 -19.03
C PRO A 58 0.87 0.03 -17.57
N ALA A 59 2.06 0.43 -17.12
CA ALA A 59 2.48 0.24 -15.74
C ALA A 59 1.67 1.10 -14.76
N PHE A 60 1.37 2.35 -15.13
CA PHE A 60 0.50 3.23 -14.36
C PHE A 60 -0.92 2.66 -14.27
N ASP A 61 -1.50 2.20 -15.38
CA ASP A 61 -2.84 1.62 -15.37
C ASP A 61 -2.93 0.38 -14.48
N ALA A 62 -1.94 -0.51 -14.56
CA ALA A 62 -1.85 -1.69 -13.69
C ALA A 62 -1.65 -1.30 -12.21
N ALA A 63 -0.74 -0.37 -11.92
CA ALA A 63 -0.45 0.06 -10.55
C ALA A 63 -1.62 0.80 -9.89
N ILE A 64 -2.37 1.60 -10.65
CA ILE A 64 -3.61 2.23 -10.19
C ILE A 64 -4.67 1.17 -9.87
N ALA A 65 -4.81 0.14 -10.70
CA ALA A 65 -5.73 -0.96 -10.45
C ALA A 65 -5.37 -1.75 -9.18
N VAL A 66 -4.08 -2.03 -8.97
CA VAL A 66 -3.55 -2.62 -7.74
C VAL A 66 -3.87 -1.76 -6.53
N SER A 67 -3.59 -0.45 -6.61
CA SER A 67 -3.86 0.50 -5.54
C SER A 67 -5.35 0.55 -5.15
N ARG A 68 -6.26 0.47 -6.12
CA ARG A 68 -7.71 0.41 -5.85
C ARG A 68 -8.08 -0.88 -5.13
N ALA A 69 -7.57 -2.02 -5.57
CA ALA A 69 -7.83 -3.31 -4.92
C ALA A 69 -7.31 -3.35 -3.47
N GLU A 70 -6.17 -2.71 -3.20
CA GLU A 70 -5.63 -2.58 -1.83
C GLU A 70 -6.54 -1.74 -0.93
N ILE A 71 -7.03 -0.60 -1.43
CA ILE A 71 -7.98 0.24 -0.70
C ILE A 71 -9.31 -0.49 -0.47
N ASP A 72 -9.82 -1.18 -1.48
CA ASP A 72 -11.04 -1.99 -1.36
C ASP A 72 -10.89 -3.07 -0.28
N ALA A 73 -9.72 -3.68 -0.17
CA ALA A 73 -9.46 -4.68 0.87
C ALA A 73 -9.46 -4.08 2.28
N ILE A 74 -8.92 -2.86 2.43
CA ILE A 74 -8.95 -2.13 3.71
C ILE A 74 -10.39 -1.77 4.08
N VAL A 75 -11.12 -1.16 3.14
CA VAL A 75 -12.50 -0.70 3.33
C VAL A 75 -13.43 -1.87 3.67
N ASN A 76 -13.33 -2.98 2.93
CA ASN A 76 -14.21 -4.14 3.09
C ASN A 76 -13.74 -5.15 4.15
N ASN A 77 -12.69 -4.84 4.91
CA ASN A 77 -12.21 -5.73 5.96
C ASN A 77 -13.27 -5.91 7.07
N PRO A 78 -13.79 -7.13 7.30
CA PRO A 78 -14.88 -7.38 8.24
C PRO A 78 -14.46 -7.24 9.71
N ALA A 79 -13.15 -7.26 9.99
CA ALA A 79 -12.65 -7.02 11.34
C ALA A 79 -12.86 -5.57 11.75
N LYS A 80 -13.05 -5.35 13.06
CA LYS A 80 -13.10 -4.00 13.64
C LYS A 80 -11.83 -3.23 13.26
N PRO A 81 -11.92 -1.92 12.95
CA PRO A 81 -10.74 -1.12 12.63
C PRO A 81 -9.72 -1.14 13.79
N THR A 82 -8.47 -1.40 13.44
CA THR A 82 -7.31 -1.33 14.33
C THR A 82 -6.21 -0.52 13.64
N PHE A 83 -5.21 -0.07 14.41
CA PHE A 83 -4.04 0.59 13.85
C PHE A 83 -3.38 -0.25 12.74
N ASN A 84 -3.20 -1.55 12.96
CA ASN A 84 -2.59 -2.44 11.96
C ASN A 84 -3.46 -2.57 10.70
N ASN A 85 -4.73 -2.94 10.85
CA ASN A 85 -5.58 -3.26 9.71
C ASN A 85 -6.14 -2.03 8.97
N THR A 86 -5.87 -0.83 9.47
CA THR A 86 -6.26 0.44 8.84
C THR A 86 -5.05 1.32 8.55
N ILE A 87 -4.32 1.77 9.57
CA ILE A 87 -3.23 2.76 9.39
C ILE A 87 -1.99 2.11 8.78
N VAL A 88 -1.50 1.00 9.33
CA VAL A 88 -0.36 0.27 8.74
C VAL A 88 -0.73 -0.31 7.38
N ALA A 89 -1.98 -0.72 7.18
CA ALA A 89 -2.46 -1.16 5.87
C ALA A 89 -2.45 -0.03 4.84
N LEU A 90 -2.85 1.19 5.22
CA LEU A 90 -2.77 2.39 4.37
C LEU A 90 -1.32 2.80 4.08
N ASP A 91 -0.43 2.75 5.07
CA ASP A 91 1.01 3.03 4.87
C ASP A 91 1.67 2.05 3.88
N ARG A 92 1.22 0.79 3.89
CA ARG A 92 1.70 -0.25 2.97
C ARG A 92 1.06 -0.21 1.58
N GLN A 93 -0.09 0.45 1.44
CA GLN A 93 -0.82 0.51 0.19
C GLN A 93 -0.05 1.36 -0.83
N GLY A 94 -0.24 1.06 -2.12
CA GLY A 94 0.28 1.87 -3.21
C GLY A 94 1.76 1.68 -3.51
N ARG A 95 2.47 0.75 -2.86
CA ARG A 95 3.93 0.56 -3.09
C ARG A 95 4.30 0.36 -4.55
N LEU A 96 3.53 -0.41 -5.31
CA LEU A 96 3.76 -0.59 -6.74
C LEU A 96 3.62 0.73 -7.51
N LEU A 97 2.58 1.53 -7.19
CA LEU A 97 2.36 2.82 -7.81
C LEU A 97 3.46 3.82 -7.45
N SER A 98 3.82 3.94 -6.17
CA SER A 98 4.91 4.81 -5.72
C SER A 98 6.24 4.48 -6.38
N ARG A 99 6.52 3.19 -6.66
CA ARG A 99 7.71 2.77 -7.40
C ARG A 99 7.69 3.27 -8.85
N VAL A 100 6.57 3.13 -9.55
CA VAL A 100 6.42 3.60 -10.94
C VAL A 100 6.48 5.13 -11.01
N GLU A 101 5.76 5.82 -10.13
CA GLU A 101 5.76 7.28 -10.00
C GLU A 101 7.16 7.82 -9.71
N GLY A 102 7.86 7.24 -8.74
CA GLY A 102 9.18 7.71 -8.32
C GLY A 102 10.21 7.64 -9.44
N ILE A 103 10.15 6.61 -10.30
CA ILE A 103 11.01 6.51 -11.49
C ILE A 103 10.59 7.54 -12.53
N PHE A 104 9.32 7.54 -12.88
CA PHE A 104 8.81 8.35 -13.99
C PHE A 104 9.00 9.83 -13.74
N PHE A 105 8.56 10.33 -12.58
CA PHE A 105 8.63 11.75 -12.25
C PHE A 105 10.05 12.22 -11.97
N ASN A 106 10.94 11.36 -11.42
CA ASN A 106 12.35 11.69 -11.33
C ASN A 106 12.99 11.93 -12.71
N LEU A 107 12.73 11.04 -13.67
CA LEU A 107 13.24 11.19 -15.03
C LEU A 107 12.54 12.33 -15.78
N LEU A 108 11.25 12.56 -15.56
CA LEU A 108 10.52 13.69 -16.14
C LEU A 108 11.10 15.03 -15.68
N GLU A 109 11.58 15.13 -14.44
CA GLU A 109 12.24 16.34 -13.94
C GLU A 109 13.68 16.48 -14.45
N ALA A 110 14.42 15.38 -14.57
CA ALA A 110 15.85 15.40 -14.88
C ALA A 110 16.18 15.36 -16.39
N ASP A 111 15.39 14.66 -17.20
CA ASP A 111 15.67 14.32 -18.60
C ASP A 111 14.38 14.11 -19.42
N ALA A 112 13.44 15.06 -19.35
CA ALA A 112 12.17 14.97 -20.07
C ALA A 112 12.34 14.93 -21.59
N THR A 113 11.54 14.07 -22.23
CA THR A 113 11.26 14.10 -23.68
C THR A 113 9.80 14.49 -23.95
N PRO A 114 9.45 14.92 -25.18
CA PRO A 114 8.05 15.17 -25.55
C PRO A 114 7.13 13.96 -25.32
N GLU A 115 7.63 12.74 -25.56
CA GLU A 115 6.89 11.51 -25.30
C GLU A 115 6.61 11.31 -23.81
N MET A 116 7.59 11.60 -22.94
CA MET A 116 7.37 11.56 -21.49
C MET A 116 6.37 12.61 -21.01
N GLN A 117 6.39 13.81 -21.59
CA GLN A 117 5.38 14.83 -21.29
C GLN A 117 3.98 14.36 -21.67
N GLN A 118 3.84 13.69 -22.83
CA GLN A 118 2.56 13.13 -23.25
C GLN A 118 2.06 12.05 -22.28
N VAL A 119 2.95 11.17 -21.82
CA VAL A 119 2.61 10.18 -20.78
C VAL A 119 2.12 10.91 -19.54
N ALA A 120 2.81 11.96 -19.08
CA ALA A 120 2.42 12.73 -17.90
C ALA A 120 1.00 13.33 -18.06
N GLU A 121 0.69 13.94 -19.20
CA GLU A 121 -0.65 14.47 -19.52
C GLU A 121 -1.74 13.39 -19.46
N ASN A 122 -1.43 12.17 -19.90
CA ASN A 122 -2.37 11.04 -19.91
C ASN A 122 -2.60 10.44 -18.52
N VAL A 123 -1.54 10.37 -17.69
CA VAL A 123 -1.60 9.69 -16.38
C VAL A 123 -2.03 10.63 -15.26
N GLN A 124 -1.69 11.92 -15.31
CA GLN A 124 -1.98 12.87 -14.23
C GLN A 124 -3.47 12.95 -13.85
N PRO A 125 -4.44 12.97 -14.80
CA PRO A 125 -5.85 12.94 -14.45
C PRO A 125 -6.26 11.63 -13.75
N LYS A 126 -5.68 10.49 -14.14
CA LYS A 126 -5.95 9.18 -13.52
C LYS A 126 -5.42 9.14 -12.08
N LEU A 127 -4.22 9.66 -11.84
CA LEU A 127 -3.61 9.78 -10.51
C LEU A 127 -4.42 10.72 -9.61
N THR A 128 -4.86 11.85 -10.15
CA THR A 128 -5.71 12.81 -9.43
C THR A 128 -7.04 12.17 -9.04
N ALA A 129 -7.66 11.43 -9.97
CA ALA A 129 -8.89 10.70 -9.70
C ALA A 129 -8.69 9.66 -8.59
N LEU A 130 -7.64 8.84 -8.65
CA LEU A 130 -7.32 7.87 -7.59
C LEU A 130 -7.10 8.56 -6.23
N SER A 131 -6.33 9.64 -6.18
CA SER A 131 -6.10 10.40 -4.95
C SER A 131 -7.40 10.92 -4.35
N ASN A 132 -8.31 11.42 -5.18
CA ASN A 132 -9.64 11.86 -4.75
C ASN A 132 -10.49 10.70 -4.27
N ASP A 133 -10.52 9.59 -5.02
CA ASP A 133 -11.25 8.37 -4.68
C ASP A 133 -10.84 7.84 -3.30
N ILE A 134 -9.55 7.93 -2.95
CA ILE A 134 -9.02 7.50 -1.65
C ILE A 134 -9.32 8.54 -0.56
N SER A 135 -8.92 9.79 -0.78
CA SER A 135 -8.98 10.85 0.24
C SER A 135 -10.41 11.23 0.62
N LEU A 136 -11.35 11.07 -0.30
CA LEU A 136 -12.77 11.40 -0.12
C LEU A 136 -13.63 10.15 0.12
N ASN A 137 -13.04 8.97 0.33
CA ASN A 137 -13.79 7.75 0.60
C ASN A 137 -14.41 7.80 2.02
N PRO A 138 -15.74 7.89 2.16
CA PRO A 138 -16.36 8.00 3.47
C PRO A 138 -16.20 6.73 4.30
N GLN A 139 -16.18 5.55 3.68
CA GLN A 139 -16.03 4.29 4.42
C GLN A 139 -14.61 4.13 4.96
N LEU A 140 -13.61 4.49 4.16
CA LEU A 140 -12.22 4.52 4.61
C LEU A 140 -12.04 5.52 5.76
N PHE A 141 -12.62 6.72 5.62
CA PHE A 141 -12.57 7.74 6.66
C PHE A 141 -13.16 7.24 7.99
N GLU A 142 -14.31 6.57 7.98
CA GLU A 142 -14.90 6.02 9.21
C GLU A 142 -13.98 4.97 9.87
N ARG A 143 -13.24 4.17 9.10
CA ARG A 143 -12.23 3.25 9.67
C ARG A 143 -11.09 4.01 10.33
N VAL A 144 -10.54 5.02 9.65
CA VAL A 144 -9.44 5.85 10.17
C VAL A 144 -9.89 6.58 11.44
N LYS A 145 -11.08 7.18 11.41
CA LYS A 145 -11.69 7.86 12.55
C LYS A 145 -11.86 6.93 13.75
N ALA A 146 -12.34 5.71 13.54
CA ALA A 146 -12.48 4.73 14.61
C ALA A 146 -11.15 4.41 15.29
N VAL A 147 -10.06 4.32 14.53
CA VAL A 147 -8.71 4.14 15.09
C VAL A 147 -8.25 5.40 15.81
N TYR A 148 -8.47 6.58 15.23
CA TYR A 148 -8.08 7.85 15.85
C TYR A 148 -8.77 8.08 17.21
N GLU A 149 -10.05 7.75 17.32
CA GLU A 149 -10.82 7.87 18.56
C GLU A 149 -10.46 6.79 19.59
N HIS A 150 -9.98 5.63 19.11
CA HIS A 150 -9.62 4.47 19.91
C HIS A 150 -8.29 3.82 19.48
N PRO A 151 -7.16 4.53 19.65
CA PRO A 151 -5.86 4.13 19.07
C PRO A 151 -5.32 2.80 19.62
N GLY A 152 -5.76 2.40 20.82
CA GLY A 152 -5.25 1.25 21.53
C GLY A 152 -4.12 1.61 22.49
N TRP A 153 -3.79 0.69 23.39
CA TRP A 153 -2.86 0.96 24.51
C TRP A 153 -1.37 0.81 24.14
N PHE A 154 -1.06 0.12 23.04
CA PHE A 154 0.30 -0.29 22.70
C PHE A 154 0.97 0.54 21.60
N LEU A 155 0.40 1.70 21.25
CA LEU A 155 1.01 2.63 20.29
C LEU A 155 2.09 3.47 20.97
N SER A 156 3.18 3.71 20.24
CA SER A 156 4.23 4.63 20.64
C SER A 156 3.80 6.09 20.46
N LYS A 157 4.70 7.05 20.67
CA LYS A 157 4.42 8.47 20.35
C LYS A 157 4.46 8.77 18.85
N GLU A 158 5.14 7.91 18.08
CA GLU A 158 5.35 8.07 16.64
C GLU A 158 4.26 7.37 15.82
N ASP A 159 3.51 6.47 16.45
CA ASP A 159 2.30 5.81 15.93
C ASP A 159 1.05 6.68 16.13
#